data_AF-A0A5C9EKQ6-F1
#
_entry.id   AF-A0A5C9EKQ6-F1
#
_cell.length_a   1.000
_cell.length_b   1.000
_cell.length_c   1.000
_cell.angle_alpha   90.00
_cell.angle_beta   90.00
_cell.angle_gamma   90.00
#
_symmetry.space_group_name_H-M   'P 1'
#
loop_
_entity.id
_entity.type
_entity.pdbx_description
1 polymer ?
#
loop_
_entity_poly.entity_id
_entity_poly.type
_entity_poly.pdbx_seq_one_letter_code
_entity_poly.pdbx_strand_id
1 'polypeptide(L)'
;MESIIRIIKDEYLINQIFLTKEEKLETTYQKNIMLDISKENLQKKLEGFINSDPPLIKPMLISTISVGTFAKYYLQIITKKNKETIKIWDYIKSYFPRIFHNFGEYYNSNAEIISTHLWLYNFTSYEKHLLISTIYNLFNENLISLRRFFFDGFFQPYSRKDFYDFEKKKFFYTQDLFDQFFKYTKAIFGKKLLDYENVKNERERIFWKGNDKDFNNLTNKIKDRISREKISFDLSRFEKLKNFHQQITANLLDNEKFNIINKKDFFQQYVDHIYFIPNYQKFGFASYFLYLAPSDLNEIDFKLLFINTFDQVNYPGYIDNSKSLFIRYIFPYRNPNISYLNWLTKSKKIINEYYLFFLKKVYQLFHFDYNIGPEGWDLNPNRFTSFYQSIMFDSNYNLKSSPIKTYQIGNLRTSEKYPPHSEEYKILRDLYTYQKQDLKTILSLRNVSDITRIERLLKQDLIFPYIDLRNLGLIETLIMVLPSVSEVIIPQIIKIFSFFNFGFIYETEGSYYIKGDKDSKKFKKGLVIQLELPDTDLGEFIQRFHQIFQYFDIENYLILNDLLDGKTLLENVYGNLDFLKQYNPLNNLEWNEKDKIWMNSKLFDEEFNFLYPELV
;
A
#
# COMPACT_ATOMS: atom_id res chain seq x y z
N MET A 1 7.10 3.87 -37.52
CA MET A 1 6.02 4.63 -38.18
C MET A 1 5.89 4.27 -39.67
N GLU A 2 6.99 3.97 -40.38
CA GLU A 2 6.97 3.59 -41.81
C GLU A 2 6.29 2.24 -42.12
N SER A 3 6.34 1.27 -41.20
CA SER A 3 5.72 -0.05 -41.39
C SER A 3 4.18 -0.01 -41.42
N ILE A 4 3.55 0.88 -40.65
CA ILE A 4 2.09 1.06 -40.65
C ILE A 4 1.64 1.82 -41.90
N ILE A 5 2.39 2.83 -42.32
CA ILE A 5 2.10 3.59 -43.55
C ILE A 5 2.22 2.68 -44.77
N ARG A 6 3.17 1.73 -44.78
CA ARG A 6 3.32 0.74 -45.86
C ARG A 6 2.15 -0.24 -45.93
N ILE A 7 1.60 -0.66 -44.78
CA ILE A 7 0.37 -1.48 -44.72
C ILE A 7 -0.85 -0.70 -45.22
N ILE A 8 -0.93 0.61 -44.96
CA ILE A 8 -2.06 1.45 -45.37
C ILE A 8 -2.00 1.80 -46.87
N LYS A 9 -0.81 1.91 -47.46
CA LYS A 9 -0.63 2.31 -48.87
C LYS A 9 -0.55 1.14 -49.86
N ASP A 10 -0.25 -0.06 -49.39
CA ASP A 10 -0.10 -1.24 -50.24
C ASP A 10 -1.42 -2.02 -50.29
N GLU A 11 -2.26 -1.70 -51.28
CA GLU A 11 -3.56 -2.34 -51.53
C GLU A 11 -3.45 -3.87 -51.67
N TYR A 12 -2.34 -4.38 -52.19
CA TYR A 12 -2.10 -5.81 -52.32
C TYR A 12 -1.91 -6.47 -50.95
N LEU A 13 -1.20 -5.81 -50.03
CA LEU A 13 -0.99 -6.29 -48.66
C LEU A 13 -2.29 -6.24 -47.85
N ILE A 14 -3.12 -5.22 -48.05
CA ILE A 14 -4.47 -5.12 -47.45
C ILE A 14 -5.36 -6.27 -47.94
N ASN A 15 -5.38 -6.54 -49.24
CA ASN A 15 -6.16 -7.63 -49.82
C ASN A 15 -5.68 -9.01 -49.35
N GLN A 16 -4.36 -9.23 -49.24
CA GLN A 16 -3.80 -10.45 -48.64
C GLN A 16 -4.23 -10.63 -47.18
N ILE A 17 -4.18 -9.57 -46.36
CA ILE A 17 -4.63 -9.62 -44.95
C ILE A 17 -6.14 -9.90 -44.86
N PHE A 18 -6.94 -9.35 -45.78
CA PHE A 18 -8.38 -9.61 -45.86
C PHE A 18 -8.68 -11.07 -46.21
N LEU A 19 -8.04 -11.61 -47.26
CA LEU A 19 -8.20 -13.01 -47.67
C LEU A 19 -7.77 -13.98 -46.55
N THR A 20 -6.66 -13.70 -45.87
CA THR A 20 -6.18 -14.53 -44.76
C THR A 20 -7.12 -14.49 -43.54
N LYS A 21 -7.86 -13.37 -43.35
CA LYS A 21 -8.88 -13.25 -42.31
C LYS A 21 -10.18 -13.97 -42.69
N GLU A 22 -10.59 -13.91 -43.95
CA GLU A 22 -11.73 -14.67 -44.46
C GLU A 22 -11.50 -16.17 -44.33
N GLU A 23 -10.35 -16.70 -44.75
CA GLU A 23 -10.02 -18.12 -44.59
C GLU A 23 -10.01 -18.58 -43.12
N LYS A 24 -9.53 -17.71 -42.21
CA LYS A 24 -9.58 -17.94 -40.75
C LYS A 24 -10.99 -17.93 -40.19
N LEU A 25 -11.85 -17.03 -40.69
CA LEU A 25 -13.25 -16.95 -40.31
C LEU A 25 -14.00 -18.18 -40.82
N GLU A 26 -13.74 -18.61 -42.05
CA GLU A 26 -14.37 -19.78 -42.66
C GLU A 26 -13.99 -21.08 -41.93
N THR A 27 -12.71 -21.25 -41.56
CA THR A 27 -12.26 -22.38 -40.71
C THR A 27 -12.82 -22.32 -39.28
N THR A 28 -13.08 -21.12 -38.74
CA THR A 28 -13.73 -20.95 -37.43
C THR A 28 -15.24 -21.19 -37.50
N TYR A 29 -15.86 -20.87 -38.63
CA TYR A 29 -17.29 -21.11 -38.89
C TYR A 29 -17.56 -22.60 -39.08
N GLN A 30 -16.72 -23.30 -39.85
CA GLN A 30 -16.81 -24.75 -40.03
C GLN A 30 -16.52 -25.53 -38.74
N LYS A 31 -15.67 -25.02 -37.83
CA LYS A 31 -15.44 -25.61 -36.50
C LYS A 31 -16.63 -25.51 -35.54
N ASN A 32 -17.59 -24.64 -35.81
CA ASN A 32 -18.72 -24.35 -34.91
C ASN A 32 -20.07 -24.90 -35.42
N ILE A 33 -20.06 -25.88 -36.32
CA ILE A 33 -21.28 -26.57 -36.74
C ILE A 33 -21.67 -27.61 -35.68
N MET A 34 -22.43 -27.17 -34.66
CA MET A 34 -23.52 -27.91 -33.99
C MET A 34 -24.03 -27.13 -32.78
N LEU A 35 -25.20 -26.48 -32.90
CA LEU A 35 -26.45 -26.92 -32.29
C LEU A 35 -27.55 -25.86 -32.55
N ASP A 36 -28.66 -26.33 -33.11
CA ASP A 36 -29.84 -25.55 -33.51
C ASP A 36 -30.43 -24.73 -32.35
N ILE A 37 -30.11 -23.43 -32.33
CA ILE A 37 -31.06 -22.42 -31.89
C ILE A 37 -31.81 -22.02 -33.16
N SER A 38 -33.09 -22.38 -33.28
CA SER A 38 -33.86 -22.08 -34.48
C SER A 38 -33.80 -20.57 -34.76
N LYS A 39 -33.45 -20.23 -35.99
CA LYS A 39 -33.24 -18.86 -36.50
C LYS A 39 -34.43 -17.94 -36.15
N GLU A 40 -35.64 -18.49 -36.16
CA GLU A 40 -36.89 -17.82 -35.76
C GLU A 40 -36.91 -17.38 -34.29
N ASN A 41 -36.33 -18.16 -33.38
CA ASN A 41 -36.30 -17.83 -31.95
C ASN A 41 -35.31 -16.69 -31.65
N LEU A 42 -34.19 -16.67 -32.39
CA LEU A 42 -33.23 -15.58 -32.33
C LEU A 42 -33.81 -14.30 -32.92
N GLN A 43 -34.52 -14.42 -34.05
CA GLN A 43 -35.09 -13.31 -34.78
C GLN A 43 -36.27 -12.67 -34.04
N LYS A 44 -37.17 -13.47 -33.43
CA LYS A 44 -38.21 -12.95 -32.52
C LYS A 44 -37.65 -12.19 -31.33
N LYS A 45 -36.53 -12.66 -30.75
CA LYS A 45 -35.88 -11.97 -29.63
C LYS A 45 -35.19 -10.67 -30.07
N LEU A 46 -34.57 -10.65 -31.24
CA LEU A 46 -33.96 -9.46 -31.83
C LEU A 46 -35.01 -8.42 -32.23
N GLU A 47 -36.13 -8.84 -32.83
CA GLU A 47 -37.24 -7.95 -33.18
C GLU A 47 -37.93 -7.38 -31.95
N GLY A 48 -38.08 -8.17 -30.88
CA GLY A 48 -38.54 -7.68 -29.58
C GLY A 48 -37.60 -6.62 -28.97
N PHE A 49 -36.30 -6.72 -29.26
CA PHE A 49 -35.28 -5.77 -28.82
C PHE A 49 -35.27 -4.47 -29.64
N ILE A 50 -35.46 -4.58 -30.96
CA ILE A 50 -35.41 -3.45 -31.89
C ILE A 50 -36.68 -2.61 -31.79
N ASN A 51 -37.82 -3.24 -31.51
CA ASN A 51 -39.14 -2.60 -31.55
C ASN A 51 -39.74 -2.26 -30.18
N SER A 52 -39.02 -2.51 -29.08
CA SER A 52 -39.40 -1.97 -27.76
C SER A 52 -38.64 -0.68 -27.50
N ASP A 53 -39.35 0.41 -27.18
CA ASP A 53 -38.71 1.60 -26.64
C ASP A 53 -38.04 1.17 -25.33
N PRO A 54 -36.69 1.19 -25.24
CA PRO A 54 -36.03 0.82 -24.01
C PRO A 54 -36.51 1.80 -22.93
N PRO A 55 -36.90 1.32 -21.73
CA PRO A 55 -37.27 2.21 -20.65
C PRO A 55 -36.11 3.19 -20.46
N LEU A 56 -36.42 4.48 -20.55
CA LEU A 56 -35.43 5.54 -20.41
C LEU A 56 -34.92 5.50 -18.98
N ILE A 57 -33.80 4.79 -18.76
CA ILE A 57 -33.25 4.59 -17.43
C ILE A 57 -32.75 5.94 -16.95
N LYS A 58 -33.44 6.51 -15.97
CA LYS A 58 -32.95 7.70 -15.25
C LYS A 58 -31.89 7.20 -14.26
N PRO A 59 -30.60 7.49 -14.46
CA PRO A 59 -29.59 7.11 -13.48
C PRO A 59 -29.92 7.79 -12.15
N MET A 60 -30.03 7.02 -11.07
CA MET A 60 -29.92 7.59 -9.73
C MET A 60 -28.46 8.02 -9.55
N LEU A 61 -28.20 9.27 -9.91
CA LEU A 61 -26.90 9.93 -9.82
C LEU A 61 -26.40 10.11 -8.37
N ILE A 62 -27.05 9.56 -7.35
CA ILE A 62 -26.65 9.80 -5.96
C ILE A 62 -25.30 9.14 -5.63
N SER A 63 -24.94 8.04 -6.30
CA SER A 63 -23.59 7.45 -6.22
C SER A 63 -22.60 8.05 -7.23
N THR A 64 -23.10 8.70 -8.29
CA THR A 64 -22.33 9.26 -9.42
C THR A 64 -22.13 10.77 -9.37
N ILE A 65 -22.78 11.46 -8.43
CA ILE A 65 -22.24 12.71 -7.86
C ILE A 65 -21.09 12.27 -6.92
N SER A 66 -20.13 11.55 -7.50
CA SER A 66 -18.75 11.59 -7.07
C SER A 66 -18.30 13.01 -7.37
N VAL A 67 -18.58 13.85 -6.40
CA VAL A 67 -17.84 15.04 -6.13
C VAL A 67 -16.38 14.64 -5.89
N GLY A 68 -15.65 14.30 -6.96
CA GLY A 68 -14.20 14.13 -6.94
C GLY A 68 -13.49 15.40 -6.45
N THR A 69 -14.23 16.52 -6.40
CA THR A 69 -13.86 17.78 -5.78
C THR A 69 -14.33 17.99 -4.33
N PHE A 70 -15.19 17.14 -3.73
CA PHE A 70 -15.66 17.31 -2.35
C PHE A 70 -15.42 16.11 -1.42
N ALA A 71 -15.02 14.93 -1.91
CA ALA A 71 -14.61 13.76 -1.11
C ALA A 71 -13.31 13.98 -0.28
N LYS A 72 -12.95 15.24 0.00
CA LYS A 72 -11.57 15.72 0.02
C LYS A 72 -10.83 15.60 1.35
N TYR A 73 -11.50 15.51 2.51
CA TYR A 73 -10.81 15.67 3.80
C TYR A 73 -11.54 15.02 4.98
N TYR A 74 -12.41 14.04 4.73
CA TYR A 74 -13.29 13.54 5.78
C TYR A 74 -13.27 12.02 5.91
N LEU A 75 -13.41 11.57 7.14
CA LEU A 75 -13.78 10.22 7.47
C LEU A 75 -15.27 10.05 7.19
N GLN A 76 -15.62 9.15 6.27
CA GLN A 76 -16.99 8.74 6.01
C GLN A 76 -17.37 7.62 6.98
N ILE A 77 -18.50 7.79 7.65
CA ILE A 77 -19.03 6.84 8.63
C ILE A 77 -20.48 6.56 8.25
N ILE A 78 -20.78 5.31 7.90
CA ILE A 78 -22.11 4.84 7.54
C ILE A 78 -22.66 4.02 8.70
N THR A 79 -23.82 4.43 9.21
CA THR A 79 -24.47 3.79 10.36
C THR A 79 -25.94 3.50 10.08
N LYS A 80 -26.50 2.48 10.73
CA LYS A 80 -27.96 2.24 10.74
C LYS A 80 -28.65 3.40 11.46
N LYS A 81 -29.71 3.96 10.88
CA LYS A 81 -30.48 5.02 11.51
C LYS A 81 -31.41 4.41 12.56
N ASN A 82 -31.16 4.73 13.82
CA ASN A 82 -32.03 4.41 14.94
C ASN A 82 -31.85 5.44 16.07
N LYS A 83 -32.65 5.33 17.14
CA LYS A 83 -32.63 6.28 18.27
C LYS A 83 -31.27 6.32 19.00
N GLU A 84 -30.56 5.20 19.05
CA GLU A 84 -29.24 5.10 19.68
C GLU A 84 -28.17 5.81 18.85
N THR A 85 -28.09 5.51 17.56
CA THR A 85 -27.18 6.14 16.60
C THR A 85 -27.33 7.67 16.60
N ILE A 86 -28.57 8.18 16.65
CA ILE A 86 -28.83 9.63 16.70
C ILE A 86 -28.23 10.26 17.98
N LYS A 87 -28.43 9.63 19.15
CA LYS A 87 -27.85 10.10 20.41
C LYS A 87 -26.32 10.11 20.38
N ILE A 88 -25.72 9.07 19.80
CA ILE A 88 -24.26 9.00 19.64
C ILE A 88 -23.77 10.14 18.75
N TRP A 89 -24.46 10.43 17.64
CA TRP A 89 -24.09 11.57 16.78
C TRP A 89 -24.21 12.91 17.49
N ASP A 90 -25.24 13.11 18.31
CA ASP A 90 -25.40 14.34 19.09
C ASP A 90 -24.26 14.54 20.11
N TYR A 91 -23.74 13.44 20.68
CA TYR A 91 -22.52 13.46 21.50
C TYR A 91 -21.26 13.77 20.67
N ILE A 92 -21.07 13.14 19.50
CA ILE A 92 -19.88 13.36 18.66
C ILE A 92 -19.80 14.81 18.15
N LYS A 93 -20.94 15.46 17.87
CA LYS A 93 -21.01 16.85 17.39
C LYS A 93 -20.29 17.86 18.28
N SER A 94 -20.15 17.62 19.58
CA SER A 94 -19.43 18.56 20.46
C SER A 94 -17.92 18.55 20.26
N TYR A 95 -17.36 17.50 19.64
CA TYR A 95 -15.91 17.32 19.49
C TYR A 95 -15.37 17.76 18.13
N PHE A 96 -16.21 17.81 17.10
CA PHE A 96 -15.77 18.10 15.73
C PHE A 96 -16.43 19.38 15.21
N PRO A 97 -15.62 20.35 14.73
CA PRO A 97 -16.14 21.64 14.28
C PRO A 97 -16.96 21.55 12.98
N ARG A 98 -16.79 20.47 12.20
CA ARG A 98 -17.49 20.25 10.94
C ARG A 98 -17.91 18.79 10.84
N ILE A 99 -19.21 18.58 10.90
CA ILE A 99 -19.86 17.29 10.65
C ILE A 99 -20.99 17.52 9.64
N PHE A 100 -21.09 16.65 8.64
CA PHE A 100 -22.18 16.66 7.67
C PHE A 100 -22.90 15.32 7.68
N HIS A 101 -24.24 15.34 7.65
CA HIS A 101 -25.06 14.14 7.64
C HIS A 101 -25.89 14.07 6.35
N ASN A 102 -25.84 12.92 5.71
CA ASN A 102 -26.74 12.52 4.63
C ASN A 102 -27.58 11.34 5.10
N PHE A 103 -28.84 11.30 4.66
CA PHE A 103 -29.74 10.20 4.91
C PHE A 103 -29.99 9.42 3.62
N GLY A 104 -30.13 8.10 3.74
CA GLY A 104 -30.42 7.24 2.61
C GLY A 104 -30.95 5.89 3.07
N GLU A 105 -31.01 4.95 2.14
CA GLU A 105 -31.42 3.57 2.40
C GLU A 105 -30.30 2.61 1.97
N TYR A 106 -30.07 1.57 2.77
CA TYR A 106 -29.10 0.53 2.44
C TYR A 106 -29.66 -0.44 1.40
N TYR A 107 -29.00 -0.53 0.24
CA TYR A 107 -29.52 -1.25 -0.93
C TYR A 107 -29.91 -2.72 -0.66
N ASN A 108 -29.16 -3.44 0.21
CA ASN A 108 -29.44 -4.86 0.45
C ASN A 108 -30.58 -5.12 1.44
N SER A 109 -30.98 -4.14 2.25
CA SER A 109 -31.94 -4.36 3.34
C SER A 109 -33.05 -3.32 3.44
N ASN A 110 -33.04 -2.27 2.59
CA ASN A 110 -33.88 -1.07 2.68
C ASN A 110 -33.87 -0.42 4.08
N ALA A 111 -32.84 -0.70 4.89
CA ALA A 111 -32.70 -0.07 6.20
C ALA A 111 -32.30 1.39 6.02
N GLU A 112 -32.95 2.29 6.74
CA GLU A 112 -32.53 3.68 6.79
C GLU A 112 -31.10 3.78 7.34
N ILE A 113 -30.27 4.61 6.69
CA ILE A 113 -28.88 4.84 7.07
C ILE A 113 -28.58 6.32 7.24
N ILE A 114 -27.56 6.60 8.05
CA ILE A 114 -26.93 7.91 8.19
C ILE A 114 -25.51 7.78 7.66
N SER A 115 -25.20 8.52 6.59
CA SER A 115 -23.84 8.72 6.11
C SER A 115 -23.32 10.03 6.67
N THR A 116 -22.32 9.96 7.53
CA THR A 116 -21.71 11.10 8.18
C THR A 116 -20.32 11.35 7.63
N HIS A 117 -20.01 12.60 7.31
CA HIS A 117 -18.70 13.06 6.92
C HIS A 117 -18.10 13.88 8.07
N LEU A 118 -16.95 13.43 8.56
CA LEU A 118 -16.25 14.03 9.69
C LEU A 118 -14.87 14.51 9.25
N TRP A 119 -14.65 15.82 9.27
CA TRP A 119 -13.38 16.40 8.83
C TRP A 119 -12.30 16.20 9.89
N LEU A 120 -11.18 15.62 9.47
CA LEU A 120 -10.03 15.34 10.32
C LEU A 120 -8.83 16.11 9.79
N TYR A 121 -8.25 16.94 10.66
CA TYR A 121 -7.03 17.69 10.36
C TYR A 121 -5.98 17.35 11.40
N ASN A 122 -4.74 17.15 10.94
CA ASN A 122 -3.58 16.97 11.82
C ASN A 122 -3.69 15.77 12.78
N PHE A 123 -4.08 14.59 12.30
CA PHE A 123 -4.07 13.34 13.09
C PHE A 123 -2.90 12.45 12.68
N THR A 124 -2.12 11.99 13.66
CA THR A 124 -1.11 10.93 13.50
C THR A 124 -1.77 9.56 13.32
N SER A 125 -1.05 8.56 12.81
CA SER A 125 -1.55 7.17 12.69
C SER A 125 -2.09 6.62 14.04
N TYR A 126 -1.41 6.90 15.15
CA TYR A 126 -1.88 6.49 16.47
C TYR A 126 -3.18 7.18 16.90
N GLU A 127 -3.31 8.49 16.67
CA GLU A 127 -4.54 9.24 16.96
C GLU A 127 -5.71 8.77 16.08
N LYS A 128 -5.44 8.45 14.80
CA LYS A 128 -6.42 7.82 13.90
C LYS A 128 -6.89 6.48 14.45
N HIS A 129 -5.98 5.62 14.91
CA HIS A 129 -6.33 4.35 15.53
C HIS A 129 -7.29 4.56 16.72
N LEU A 130 -6.95 5.47 17.65
CA LEU A 130 -7.80 5.78 18.80
C LEU A 130 -9.18 6.29 18.38
N LEU A 131 -9.25 7.19 17.39
CA LEU A 131 -10.49 7.69 16.85
C LEU A 131 -11.36 6.56 16.28
N ILE A 132 -10.79 5.71 15.43
CA ILE A 132 -11.51 4.61 14.79
C ILE A 132 -12.00 3.61 15.83
N SER A 133 -11.17 3.27 16.82
CA SER A 133 -11.56 2.38 17.93
C SER A 133 -12.71 2.98 18.75
N THR A 134 -12.66 4.28 19.03
CA THR A 134 -13.72 4.98 19.78
C THR A 134 -15.03 4.95 18.99
N ILE A 135 -14.99 5.24 17.69
CA ILE A 135 -16.18 5.20 16.82
C ILE A 135 -16.72 3.76 16.72
N TYR A 136 -15.86 2.77 16.53
CA TYR A 136 -16.24 1.36 16.51
C TYR A 136 -16.96 0.95 17.81
N ASN A 137 -16.39 1.29 18.96
CA ASN A 137 -16.96 0.96 20.27
C ASN A 137 -18.27 1.70 20.58
N LEU A 138 -18.46 2.91 20.04
CA LEU A 138 -19.67 3.69 20.21
C LEU A 138 -20.83 3.13 19.39
N PHE A 139 -20.63 2.87 18.10
CA PHE A 139 -21.70 2.43 17.22
C PHE A 139 -21.90 0.90 17.21
N ASN A 140 -20.84 0.12 17.48
CA ASN A 140 -20.87 -1.34 17.53
C ASN A 140 -21.62 -1.96 16.31
N GLU A 141 -22.67 -2.75 16.53
CA GLU A 141 -23.45 -3.41 15.47
C GLU A 141 -24.25 -2.45 14.57
N ASN A 142 -24.34 -1.17 14.95
CA ASN A 142 -24.96 -0.13 14.14
C ASN A 142 -23.99 0.47 13.12
N LEU A 143 -22.67 0.23 13.24
CA LEU A 143 -21.68 0.67 12.26
C LEU A 143 -21.71 -0.27 11.04
N ILE A 144 -21.92 0.30 9.87
CA ILE A 144 -21.92 -0.43 8.59
C ILE A 144 -20.57 -0.29 7.91
N SER A 145 -20.02 0.92 7.88
CA SER A 145 -18.76 1.21 7.21
C SER A 145 -18.10 2.44 7.82
N LEU A 146 -16.78 2.44 7.92
CA LEU A 146 -15.96 3.59 8.28
C LEU A 146 -14.76 3.62 7.36
N ARG A 147 -14.64 4.65 6.52
CA ARG A 147 -13.52 4.79 5.58
C ARG A 147 -13.14 6.25 5.39
N ARG A 148 -11.86 6.54 5.20
CA ARG A 148 -11.40 7.89 4.78
C ARG A 148 -11.41 8.04 3.24
N PHE A 149 -11.42 6.91 2.52
CA PHE A 149 -11.46 6.81 1.07
C PHE A 149 -12.51 5.78 0.63
N PHE A 150 -13.02 5.89 -0.59
CA PHE A 150 -14.09 5.01 -1.05
C PHE A 150 -13.62 3.58 -1.41
N PHE A 151 -12.32 3.33 -1.65
CA PHE A 151 -11.85 2.04 -2.14
C PHE A 151 -10.39 1.71 -1.81
N ASP A 152 -10.14 0.45 -1.43
CA ASP A 152 -8.83 -0.20 -1.30
C ASP A 152 -8.81 -1.45 -2.19
N GLY A 153 -7.81 -1.61 -3.07
CA GLY A 153 -7.67 -2.74 -3.99
C GLY A 153 -6.90 -2.40 -5.26
N PHE A 154 -6.70 -3.38 -6.14
CA PHE A 154 -6.01 -3.16 -7.42
C PHE A 154 -6.85 -2.32 -8.38
N PHE A 155 -6.22 -1.29 -8.93
CA PHE A 155 -6.76 -0.56 -10.06
C PHE A 155 -6.23 -1.17 -11.35
N GLN A 156 -7.14 -1.51 -12.26
CA GLN A 156 -6.82 -1.53 -13.68
C GLN A 156 -7.10 -0.11 -14.21
N PRO A 157 -6.08 0.64 -14.67
CA PRO A 157 -6.30 2.00 -15.12
C PRO A 157 -7.07 2.01 -16.46
N TYR A 158 -8.39 2.19 -16.42
CA TYR A 158 -9.16 2.41 -17.65
C TYR A 158 -8.93 3.82 -18.19
N SER A 159 -8.53 3.94 -19.45
CA SER A 159 -8.33 5.23 -20.11
C SER A 159 -9.65 5.72 -20.69
N ARG A 160 -9.80 7.03 -20.85
CA ARG A 160 -10.92 7.59 -21.63
C ARG A 160 -10.99 6.97 -23.04
N LYS A 161 -9.85 6.51 -23.59
CA LYS A 161 -9.77 5.83 -24.90
C LYS A 161 -10.40 4.44 -24.85
N ASP A 162 -10.34 3.76 -23.70
CA ASP A 162 -10.91 2.42 -23.51
C ASP A 162 -12.44 2.46 -23.55
N PHE A 163 -13.00 3.65 -23.26
CA PHE A 163 -14.41 3.95 -23.36
C PHE A 163 -14.76 4.77 -24.59
N TYR A 164 -13.82 5.04 -25.51
CA TYR A 164 -14.07 5.86 -26.70
C TYR A 164 -13.98 4.98 -27.96
N ASP A 165 -15.10 4.81 -28.64
CA ASP A 165 -15.15 4.15 -29.94
C ASP A 165 -14.60 5.10 -31.00
N PHE A 166 -13.42 4.77 -31.53
CA PHE A 166 -12.73 5.56 -32.53
C PHE A 166 -13.40 5.51 -33.91
N GLU A 167 -14.13 4.44 -34.24
CA GLU A 167 -14.90 4.36 -35.50
C GLU A 167 -16.12 5.28 -35.44
N LYS A 168 -16.83 5.30 -34.29
CA LYS A 168 -18.08 6.05 -34.14
C LYS A 168 -17.92 7.43 -33.50
N LYS A 169 -16.72 7.77 -33.01
CA LYS A 169 -16.36 9.02 -32.33
C LYS A 169 -17.24 9.34 -31.11
N LYS A 170 -17.57 8.34 -30.30
CA LYS A 170 -18.43 8.49 -29.11
C LYS A 170 -17.88 7.71 -27.92
N PHE A 171 -18.21 8.15 -26.71
CA PHE A 171 -17.91 7.39 -25.49
C PHE A 171 -18.99 6.32 -25.28
N PHE A 172 -18.60 5.08 -25.01
CA PHE A 172 -19.49 3.93 -25.05
C PHE A 172 -19.93 3.41 -23.67
N TYR A 173 -19.11 3.44 -22.62
CA TYR A 173 -19.53 2.93 -21.30
C TYR A 173 -18.83 3.62 -20.12
N THR A 174 -19.56 3.98 -19.06
CA THR A 174 -19.00 4.23 -17.73
C THR A 174 -19.16 2.96 -16.89
N GLN A 175 -18.44 2.86 -15.76
CA GLN A 175 -18.58 1.73 -14.82
C GLN A 175 -20.05 1.50 -14.40
N ASP A 176 -20.81 2.57 -14.17
CA ASP A 176 -22.25 2.48 -13.85
C ASP A 176 -23.09 1.93 -15.00
N LEU A 177 -22.69 2.23 -16.25
CA LEU A 177 -23.35 1.71 -17.44
C LEU A 177 -23.06 0.20 -17.60
N PHE A 178 -21.87 -0.25 -17.18
CA PHE A 178 -21.51 -1.66 -17.12
C PHE A 178 -22.33 -2.39 -16.05
N ASP A 179 -22.46 -1.84 -14.84
CA ASP A 179 -23.28 -2.42 -13.77
C ASP A 179 -24.77 -2.49 -14.15
N GLN A 180 -25.29 -1.49 -14.86
CA GLN A 180 -26.66 -1.52 -15.35
C GLN A 180 -26.85 -2.47 -16.53
N PHE A 181 -25.89 -2.54 -17.46
CA PHE A 181 -25.88 -3.52 -18.54
C PHE A 181 -25.77 -4.95 -18.00
N PHE A 182 -25.01 -5.16 -16.92
CA PHE A 182 -24.89 -6.43 -16.22
C PHE A 182 -26.20 -6.83 -15.52
N LYS A 183 -26.90 -5.88 -14.87
CA LYS A 183 -28.24 -6.11 -14.30
C LYS A 183 -29.30 -6.38 -15.37
N TYR A 184 -29.19 -5.73 -16.52
CA TYR A 184 -30.07 -5.94 -17.67
C TYR A 184 -29.86 -7.32 -18.31
N THR A 185 -28.61 -7.71 -18.56
CA THR A 185 -28.26 -9.05 -19.04
C THR A 185 -28.66 -10.14 -18.03
N LYS A 186 -28.52 -9.89 -16.72
CA LYS A 186 -29.05 -10.73 -15.63
C LYS A 186 -30.56 -10.98 -15.76
N ALA A 187 -31.35 -9.95 -16.07
CA ALA A 187 -32.80 -10.05 -16.24
C ALA A 187 -33.20 -10.81 -17.53
N ILE A 188 -32.48 -10.58 -18.63
CA ILE A 188 -32.79 -11.14 -19.95
C ILE A 188 -32.39 -12.62 -20.06
N PHE A 189 -31.24 -13.02 -19.49
CA PHE A 189 -30.67 -14.35 -19.70
C PHE A 189 -30.99 -15.37 -18.59
N GLY A 190 -31.73 -14.97 -17.55
CA GLY A 190 -32.32 -15.89 -16.56
C GLY A 190 -31.34 -16.68 -15.68
N LYS A 191 -30.03 -16.44 -15.77
CA LYS A 191 -29.03 -17.08 -14.91
C LYS A 191 -28.95 -16.35 -13.58
N LYS A 192 -29.30 -17.05 -12.49
CA LYS A 192 -29.04 -16.60 -11.12
C LYS A 192 -27.53 -16.51 -10.95
N LEU A 193 -26.97 -15.30 -10.96
CA LEU A 193 -25.60 -15.08 -10.52
C LEU A 193 -25.52 -15.60 -9.08
N LEU A 194 -24.43 -16.30 -8.75
CA LEU A 194 -24.12 -16.58 -7.35
C LEU A 194 -24.07 -15.22 -6.65
N ASP A 195 -24.87 -15.06 -5.59
CA ASP A 195 -24.77 -13.87 -4.77
C ASP A 195 -23.32 -13.76 -4.30
N TYR A 196 -22.76 -12.55 -4.34
CA TYR A 196 -21.48 -12.32 -3.70
C TYR A 196 -21.73 -12.49 -2.21
N GLU A 197 -21.33 -13.65 -1.66
CA GLU A 197 -21.44 -13.93 -0.24
C GLU A 197 -20.51 -12.96 0.49
N ASN A 198 -21.09 -11.86 0.99
CA ASN A 198 -20.42 -11.02 1.97
C ASN A 198 -20.36 -11.82 3.27
N VAL A 199 -19.22 -12.42 3.55
CA VAL A 199 -18.97 -13.06 4.84
C VAL A 199 -18.87 -11.96 5.89
N LYS A 200 -19.73 -12.02 6.92
CA LYS A 200 -19.63 -11.10 8.05
C LYS A 200 -18.34 -11.43 8.81
N ASN A 201 -17.47 -10.43 8.95
CA ASN A 201 -16.26 -10.60 9.76
C ASN A 201 -16.60 -10.55 11.26
N GLU A 202 -16.73 -11.72 11.90
CA GLU A 202 -16.98 -11.80 13.35
C GLU A 202 -15.75 -11.40 14.16
N ARG A 203 -14.56 -11.48 13.54
CA ARG A 203 -13.29 -11.14 14.15
C ARG A 203 -12.91 -9.67 14.02
N GLU A 204 -13.77 -8.79 13.50
CA GLU A 204 -13.45 -7.36 13.32
C GLU A 204 -12.93 -6.68 14.60
N ARG A 205 -13.42 -7.09 15.77
CA ARG A 205 -13.00 -6.55 17.07
C ARG A 205 -11.51 -6.72 17.38
N ILE A 206 -10.80 -7.67 16.76
CA ILE A 206 -9.38 -7.92 17.06
C ILE A 206 -8.47 -6.78 16.58
N PHE A 207 -8.96 -5.92 15.69
CA PHE A 207 -8.19 -4.80 15.14
C PHE A 207 -8.31 -3.52 15.97
N TRP A 208 -9.19 -3.48 16.98
CA TRP A 208 -9.59 -2.23 17.64
C TRP A 208 -9.37 -2.32 19.15
N LYS A 209 -9.05 -1.17 19.77
CA LYS A 209 -8.84 -1.12 21.21
C LYS A 209 -10.17 -1.24 21.96
N GLY A 210 -10.22 -2.13 22.94
CA GLY A 210 -11.41 -2.37 23.75
C GLY A 210 -11.75 -1.24 24.73
N ASN A 211 -13.05 -1.06 24.98
CA ASN A 211 -13.68 -0.29 26.06
C ASN A 211 -13.54 1.25 26.07
N ASP A 212 -12.70 1.86 25.24
CA ASP A 212 -12.65 3.33 25.16
C ASP A 212 -13.83 3.86 24.31
N LYS A 213 -14.70 4.63 24.96
CA LYS A 213 -15.87 5.31 24.35
C LYS A 213 -15.76 6.84 24.49
N ASP A 214 -14.67 7.34 25.07
CA ASP A 214 -14.54 8.74 25.45
C ASP A 214 -13.53 9.50 24.58
N PHE A 215 -14.03 10.50 23.84
CA PHE A 215 -13.21 11.39 23.02
C PHE A 215 -12.30 12.31 23.84
N ASN A 216 -12.50 12.44 25.16
CA ASN A 216 -11.66 13.27 26.02
C ASN A 216 -10.21 12.79 26.04
N ASN A 217 -10.00 11.46 26.08
CA ASN A 217 -8.66 10.87 26.04
C ASN A 217 -7.93 11.24 24.74
N LEU A 218 -8.60 11.07 23.60
CA LEU A 218 -8.08 11.45 22.28
C LEU A 218 -7.77 12.96 22.22
N THR A 219 -8.70 13.79 22.69
CA THR A 219 -8.55 15.26 22.69
C THR A 219 -7.34 15.71 23.51
N ASN A 220 -7.15 15.13 24.69
CA ASN A 220 -6.03 15.47 25.57
C ASN A 220 -4.69 15.06 24.96
N LYS A 221 -4.62 13.89 24.32
CA LYS A 221 -3.41 13.43 23.63
C LYS A 221 -3.03 14.33 22.45
N ILE A 222 -4.01 14.72 21.63
CA ILE A 222 -3.78 15.64 20.51
C ILE A 222 -3.27 16.99 21.03
N LYS A 223 -3.90 17.55 22.07
CA LYS A 223 -3.47 18.83 22.69
C LYS A 223 -2.05 18.75 23.23
N ASP A 224 -1.71 17.68 23.93
CA ASP A 224 -0.39 17.44 24.48
C ASP A 224 0.67 17.33 23.35
N ARG A 225 0.41 16.56 22.30
CA ARG A 225 1.29 16.46 21.13
C ARG A 225 1.51 17.82 20.47
N ILE A 226 0.43 18.53 20.12
CA ILE A 226 0.52 19.84 19.45
C ILE A 226 1.30 20.84 20.30
N SER A 227 1.16 20.80 21.63
CA SER A 227 1.91 21.70 22.53
C SER A 227 3.43 21.44 22.54
N ARG A 228 3.85 20.20 22.25
CA ARG A 228 5.26 19.77 22.23
C ARG A 228 5.90 19.95 20.86
N GLU A 229 5.13 19.79 19.78
CA GLU A 229 5.61 19.97 18.41
C GLU A 229 5.92 21.45 18.14
N LYS A 230 7.20 21.74 17.84
CA LYS A 230 7.66 23.08 17.47
C LYS A 230 7.98 23.12 16.00
N ILE A 231 6.94 23.05 15.17
CA ILE A 231 7.09 23.11 13.71
C ILE A 231 7.76 24.43 13.32
N SER A 232 8.85 24.35 12.56
CA SER A 232 9.55 25.52 12.05
C SER A 232 10.13 25.24 10.68
N PHE A 233 10.12 26.24 9.82
CA PHE A 233 10.65 26.16 8.47
C PHE A 233 11.82 27.13 8.31
N ASP A 234 13.03 26.64 8.57
CA ASP A 234 14.27 27.41 8.42
C ASP A 234 15.12 26.78 7.31
N LEU A 235 15.12 27.44 6.14
CA LEU A 235 15.85 27.00 4.96
C LEU A 235 17.36 26.83 5.21
N SER A 236 17.95 27.68 6.06
CA SER A 236 19.38 27.59 6.39
C SER A 236 19.71 26.33 7.19
N ARG A 237 18.77 25.89 8.04
CA ARG A 237 18.89 24.64 8.80
C ARG A 237 18.60 23.43 7.94
N PHE A 238 17.71 23.54 6.96
CA PHE A 238 17.47 22.47 5.98
C PHE A 238 18.70 22.16 5.15
N GLU A 239 19.45 23.17 4.70
CA GLU A 239 20.71 22.94 4.00
C GLU A 239 21.76 22.27 4.91
N LYS A 240 21.83 22.64 6.19
CA LYS A 240 22.70 21.94 7.17
C LYS A 240 22.26 20.49 7.37
N LEU A 241 20.95 20.24 7.47
CA LEU A 241 20.38 18.91 7.64
C LEU A 241 20.63 18.02 6.41
N LYS A 242 20.45 18.57 5.21
CA LYS A 242 20.75 17.92 3.93
C LYS A 242 22.23 17.57 3.80
N ASN A 243 23.13 18.50 4.12
CA ASN A 243 24.57 18.24 4.13
C ASN A 243 24.96 17.17 5.17
N PHE A 244 24.37 17.23 6.36
CA PHE A 244 24.54 16.18 7.37
C PHE A 244 24.07 14.82 6.86
N HIS A 245 22.88 14.75 6.26
CA HIS A 245 22.33 13.54 5.68
C HIS A 245 23.26 12.96 4.60
N GLN A 246 23.75 13.79 3.67
CA GLN A 246 24.69 13.37 2.62
C GLN A 246 25.93 12.69 3.21
N GLN A 247 26.46 13.20 4.32
CA GLN A 247 27.65 12.68 4.99
C GLN A 247 27.35 11.79 6.20
N ILE A 248 26.12 11.26 6.35
CA ILE A 248 25.69 10.56 7.57
C ILE A 248 26.64 9.43 7.98
N THR A 249 27.05 8.54 7.06
CA THR A 249 27.98 7.45 7.36
C THR A 249 29.31 7.97 7.89
N ALA A 250 29.91 8.95 7.20
CA ALA A 250 31.18 9.56 7.63
C ALA A 250 31.06 10.26 8.99
N ASN A 251 29.92 10.89 9.26
CA ASN A 251 29.67 11.54 10.55
C ASN A 251 29.47 10.50 11.66
N LEU A 252 28.82 9.36 11.42
CA LEU A 252 28.63 8.30 12.41
C LEU A 252 29.91 7.52 12.71
N LEU A 253 30.86 7.46 11.76
CA LEU A 253 32.19 6.86 11.94
C LEU A 253 33.15 7.74 12.75
N ASP A 254 32.82 9.00 12.98
CA ASP A 254 33.59 9.95 13.79
C ASP A 254 32.76 10.37 14.99
N ASN A 255 32.87 9.60 16.08
CA ASN A 255 32.04 9.80 17.27
C ASN A 255 32.27 11.18 17.93
N GLU A 256 33.49 11.73 17.87
CA GLU A 256 33.76 13.05 18.43
C GLU A 256 33.03 14.14 17.64
N LYS A 257 33.16 14.11 16.31
CA LYS A 257 32.45 15.03 15.41
C LYS A 257 30.93 14.85 15.52
N PHE A 258 30.45 13.62 15.63
CA PHE A 258 29.02 13.33 15.82
C PHE A 258 28.49 13.97 17.11
N ASN A 259 29.22 13.85 18.22
CA ASN A 259 28.86 14.44 19.50
C ASN A 259 28.91 15.99 19.54
N ILE A 260 29.60 16.60 18.58
CA ILE A 260 29.54 18.05 18.37
C ILE A 260 28.32 18.41 17.51
N ILE A 261 28.08 17.65 16.44
CA ILE A 261 26.96 17.89 15.53
C ILE A 261 25.61 17.68 16.23
N ASN A 262 25.50 16.64 17.06
CA ASN A 262 24.24 16.30 17.72
C ASN A 262 23.74 17.42 18.64
N LYS A 263 24.62 18.32 19.13
CA LYS A 263 24.26 19.49 19.94
C LYS A 263 23.84 20.71 19.14
N LYS A 264 23.99 20.70 17.81
CA LYS A 264 23.65 21.84 16.95
C LYS A 264 22.14 21.98 16.80
N ASP A 265 21.66 23.22 16.69
CA ASP A 265 20.22 23.53 16.63
C ASP A 265 19.49 22.80 15.52
N PHE A 266 20.06 22.71 14.31
CA PHE A 266 19.40 22.01 13.20
C PHE A 266 19.18 20.52 13.51
N PHE A 267 20.13 19.89 14.21
CA PHE A 267 20.06 18.48 14.54
C PHE A 267 19.02 18.25 15.64
N GLN A 268 19.11 19.03 16.73
CA GLN A 268 18.13 18.97 17.81
C GLN A 268 16.72 19.30 17.34
N GLN A 269 16.58 20.17 16.36
CA GLN A 269 15.28 20.54 15.84
C GLN A 269 14.66 19.49 14.93
N TYR A 270 15.43 18.92 14.00
CA TYR A 270 14.84 18.12 12.91
C TYR A 270 15.17 16.63 12.95
N VAL A 271 16.23 16.20 13.63
CA VAL A 271 16.61 14.78 13.71
C VAL A 271 15.99 14.13 14.94
N ASP A 272 14.97 13.29 14.71
CA ASP A 272 14.36 12.54 15.80
C ASP A 272 15.22 11.33 16.15
N HIS A 273 15.36 10.42 15.19
CA HIS A 273 16.13 9.19 15.31
C HIS A 273 17.07 9.00 14.12
N ILE A 274 18.10 8.18 14.31
CA ILE A 274 18.94 7.64 13.25
C ILE A 274 18.82 6.12 13.30
N TYR A 275 18.07 5.57 12.35
CA TYR A 275 17.90 4.13 12.19
C TYR A 275 18.82 3.60 11.08
N PHE A 276 18.74 2.31 10.79
CA PHE A 276 19.49 1.70 9.70
C PHE A 276 18.68 0.65 8.93
N ILE A 277 19.05 0.45 7.67
CA ILE A 277 18.58 -0.64 6.81
C ILE A 277 19.66 -1.73 6.81
N PRO A 278 19.40 -2.93 7.31
CA PRO A 278 20.34 -4.04 7.23
C PRO A 278 20.55 -4.50 5.79
N ASN A 279 21.79 -4.81 5.43
CA ASN A 279 22.11 -5.50 4.18
C ASN A 279 21.90 -7.01 4.34
N TYR A 280 20.63 -7.40 4.56
CA TYR A 280 20.23 -8.78 4.87
C TYR A 280 20.81 -9.84 3.94
N GLN A 281 21.01 -9.49 2.68
CA GLN A 281 21.50 -10.42 1.68
C GLN A 281 22.95 -10.87 1.95
N LYS A 282 23.79 -10.01 2.56
CA LYS A 282 25.13 -10.40 3.04
C LYS A 282 25.07 -11.41 4.20
N PHE A 283 23.92 -11.53 4.86
CA PHE A 283 23.67 -12.50 5.93
C PHE A 283 22.85 -13.71 5.45
N GLY A 284 22.48 -13.77 4.16
CA GLY A 284 21.67 -14.85 3.59
C GLY A 284 20.15 -14.69 3.73
N PHE A 285 19.67 -13.50 4.11
CA PHE A 285 18.25 -13.20 4.28
C PHE A 285 17.75 -12.14 3.28
N ALA A 286 16.44 -11.89 3.29
CA ALA A 286 15.83 -10.71 2.71
C ALA A 286 14.70 -10.18 3.60
N SER A 287 14.47 -8.86 3.53
CA SER A 287 13.25 -8.26 4.05
C SER A 287 12.13 -8.51 3.04
N TYR A 288 11.15 -9.30 3.43
CA TYR A 288 9.94 -9.56 2.66
C TYR A 288 8.78 -8.72 3.15
N PHE A 289 7.90 -8.35 2.24
CA PHE A 289 6.66 -7.66 2.50
C PHE A 289 5.54 -8.47 1.88
N LEU A 290 4.47 -8.67 2.65
CA LEU A 290 3.24 -9.31 2.25
C LEU A 290 2.09 -8.33 2.41
N TYR A 291 1.50 -7.91 1.30
CA TYR A 291 0.12 -7.43 1.31
C TYR A 291 -0.80 -8.62 1.12
N LEU A 292 -1.87 -8.71 1.91
CA LEU A 292 -2.85 -9.77 1.85
C LEU A 292 -4.27 -9.20 2.01
N ALA A 293 -5.17 -9.47 1.07
CA ALA A 293 -6.58 -9.15 1.21
C ALA A 293 -7.42 -10.45 1.13
N PRO A 294 -7.90 -10.96 2.27
CA PRO A 294 -8.77 -12.12 2.31
C PRO A 294 -10.24 -11.76 2.03
N SER A 295 -11.00 -12.72 1.51
CA SER A 295 -12.47 -12.68 1.46
C SER A 295 -13.12 -13.10 2.77
N ASP A 296 -12.41 -13.84 3.62
CA ASP A 296 -12.90 -14.27 4.93
C ASP A 296 -11.74 -14.27 5.95
N LEU A 297 -11.85 -13.41 6.97
CA LEU A 297 -10.87 -13.28 8.05
C LEU A 297 -11.09 -14.32 9.16
N ASN A 298 -12.28 -14.91 9.24
CA ASN A 298 -12.60 -15.90 10.28
C ASN A 298 -11.80 -17.20 10.06
N GLU A 299 -11.46 -17.50 8.82
CA GLU A 299 -10.68 -18.67 8.39
C GLU A 299 -9.15 -18.46 8.49
N ILE A 300 -8.69 -17.26 8.85
CA ILE A 300 -7.26 -16.99 9.06
C ILE A 300 -6.86 -17.36 10.49
N ASP A 301 -5.86 -18.23 10.60
CA ASP A 301 -5.07 -18.41 11.81
C ASP A 301 -3.96 -17.36 11.83
N PHE A 302 -4.16 -16.32 12.63
CA PHE A 302 -3.21 -15.22 12.75
C PHE A 302 -1.87 -15.63 13.34
N LYS A 303 -1.79 -16.70 14.16
CA LYS A 303 -0.50 -17.17 14.69
C LYS A 303 0.34 -17.83 13.60
N LEU A 304 -0.30 -18.51 12.65
CA LEU A 304 0.38 -19.06 11.48
C LEU A 304 0.70 -18.00 10.43
N LEU A 305 -0.12 -16.96 10.32
CA LEU A 305 0.17 -15.83 9.44
C LEU A 305 1.34 -15.00 9.99
N PHE A 306 1.34 -14.71 11.28
CA PHE A 306 2.43 -14.05 12.00
C PHE A 306 3.44 -15.08 12.48
N ILE A 307 4.03 -15.80 11.53
CA ILE A 307 5.17 -16.68 11.78
C ILE A 307 6.24 -15.99 12.63
N ASN A 308 7.11 -16.77 13.27
CA ASN A 308 8.12 -16.27 14.20
C ASN A 308 9.19 -15.31 13.62
N THR A 309 9.11 -14.92 12.34
CA THR A 309 10.00 -13.95 11.72
C THR A 309 9.32 -12.66 11.25
N PHE A 310 8.09 -12.38 11.71
CA PHE A 310 7.46 -11.08 11.44
C PHE A 310 8.27 -9.95 12.10
N ASP A 311 8.34 -8.82 11.42
CA ASP A 311 9.11 -7.67 11.91
C ASP A 311 8.24 -6.42 12.00
N GLN A 312 7.19 -6.35 11.19
CA GLN A 312 6.18 -5.32 11.30
C GLN A 312 4.83 -5.87 10.84
N VAL A 313 3.76 -5.49 11.52
CA VAL A 313 2.39 -5.80 11.09
C VAL A 313 1.66 -4.47 11.03
N ASN A 314 1.04 -4.17 9.89
CA ASN A 314 0.17 -3.01 9.73
C ASN A 314 -1.14 -3.43 9.07
N TYR A 315 -2.17 -2.62 9.23
CA TYR A 315 -3.45 -2.78 8.55
C TYR A 315 -4.07 -1.40 8.29
N PRO A 316 -4.85 -1.23 7.21
CA PRO A 316 -5.50 0.04 6.94
C PRO A 316 -6.60 0.36 7.96
N GLY A 317 -6.71 1.64 8.31
CA GLY A 317 -7.64 2.19 9.29
C GLY A 317 -9.09 2.34 8.80
N TYR A 318 -9.65 1.31 8.18
CA TYR A 318 -11.08 1.28 7.82
C TYR A 318 -11.82 0.12 8.48
N ILE A 319 -13.15 0.21 8.51
CA ILE A 319 -14.07 -0.84 8.97
C ILE A 319 -15.06 -1.11 7.83
N ASP A 320 -15.06 -2.34 7.33
CA ASP A 320 -16.02 -2.86 6.36
C ASP A 320 -16.03 -4.40 6.38
N ASN A 321 -16.53 -5.05 5.32
CA ASN A 321 -16.62 -6.51 5.23
C ASN A 321 -15.27 -7.19 4.89
N SER A 322 -14.23 -6.43 4.62
CA SER A 322 -12.89 -6.88 4.27
C SER A 322 -11.86 -6.23 5.21
N LYS A 323 -10.68 -6.82 5.32
CA LYS A 323 -9.56 -6.22 6.05
C LYS A 323 -8.27 -6.71 5.43
N SER A 324 -7.55 -5.83 4.77
CA SER A 324 -6.22 -6.17 4.28
C SER A 324 -5.16 -6.06 5.38
N LEU A 325 -4.05 -6.75 5.18
CA LEU A 325 -2.89 -6.75 6.06
C LEU A 325 -1.66 -6.40 5.25
N PHE A 326 -0.74 -5.65 5.86
CA PHE A 326 0.57 -5.36 5.30
C PHE A 326 1.64 -5.75 6.31
N ILE A 327 2.32 -6.87 6.05
CA ILE A 327 3.21 -7.52 7.00
C ILE A 327 4.64 -7.53 6.43
N ARG A 328 5.62 -7.18 7.25
CA ARG A 328 7.04 -7.33 6.95
C ARG A 328 7.58 -8.57 7.66
N TYR A 329 8.35 -9.37 6.95
CA TYR A 329 9.03 -10.57 7.47
C TYR A 329 10.52 -10.51 7.17
N ILE A 330 11.30 -11.24 7.96
CA ILE A 330 12.65 -11.65 7.58
C ILE A 330 12.61 -13.11 7.15
N PHE A 331 13.03 -13.39 5.93
CA PHE A 331 13.10 -14.75 5.41
C PHE A 331 14.46 -15.08 4.83
N PRO A 332 14.82 -16.38 4.74
CA PRO A 332 15.91 -16.83 3.89
C PRO A 332 15.74 -16.30 2.47
N TYR A 333 16.82 -15.80 1.90
CA TYR A 333 16.76 -15.11 0.62
C TYR A 333 16.25 -16.02 -0.51
N ARG A 334 15.26 -15.53 -1.27
CA ARG A 334 14.56 -16.25 -2.35
C ARG A 334 13.89 -17.56 -1.94
N ASN A 335 13.79 -17.81 -0.64
CA ASN A 335 13.08 -18.97 -0.09
C ASN A 335 12.13 -18.54 1.04
N PRO A 336 11.15 -17.66 0.75
CA PRO A 336 10.15 -17.26 1.74
C PRO A 336 9.27 -18.45 2.11
N ASN A 337 8.83 -18.54 3.37
CA ASN A 337 7.87 -19.55 3.76
C ASN A 337 6.47 -19.19 3.26
N ILE A 338 6.08 -19.76 2.12
CA ILE A 338 4.78 -19.52 1.49
C ILE A 338 3.78 -20.67 1.69
N SER A 339 4.10 -21.64 2.56
CA SER A 339 3.27 -22.83 2.75
C SER A 339 1.85 -22.46 3.23
N TYR A 340 1.76 -21.64 4.27
CA TYR A 340 0.48 -21.17 4.80
C TYR A 340 -0.28 -20.27 3.81
N LEU A 341 0.42 -19.32 3.16
CA LEU A 341 -0.17 -18.47 2.12
C LEU A 341 -0.73 -19.29 0.94
N ASN A 342 0.00 -20.33 0.51
CA ASN A 342 -0.45 -21.24 -0.53
C ASN A 342 -1.66 -22.06 -0.09
N TRP A 343 -1.70 -22.52 1.16
CA TRP A 343 -2.86 -23.22 1.71
C TRP A 343 -4.10 -22.32 1.72
N LEU A 344 -3.96 -21.06 2.19
CA LEU A 344 -5.04 -20.07 2.17
C LEU A 344 -5.53 -19.77 0.75
N THR A 345 -4.59 -19.63 -0.20
CA THR A 345 -4.91 -19.23 -1.59
C THR A 345 -5.47 -20.39 -2.42
N LYS A 346 -4.84 -21.58 -2.35
CA LYS A 346 -5.14 -22.70 -3.25
C LYS A 346 -6.14 -23.68 -2.67
N SER A 347 -6.00 -24.02 -1.39
CA SER A 347 -6.85 -25.01 -0.72
C SER A 347 -8.12 -24.36 -0.17
N LYS A 348 -7.97 -23.33 0.67
CA LYS A 348 -9.11 -22.61 1.27
C LYS A 348 -9.79 -21.64 0.29
N LYS A 349 -9.03 -21.09 -0.67
CA LYS A 349 -9.52 -20.12 -1.67
C LYS A 349 -10.16 -18.86 -1.05
N ILE A 350 -9.68 -18.47 0.12
CA ILE A 350 -10.17 -17.31 0.86
C ILE A 350 -9.34 -16.04 0.61
N ILE A 351 -8.37 -16.08 -0.30
CA ILE A 351 -7.55 -14.91 -0.64
C ILE A 351 -8.10 -14.28 -1.90
N ASN A 352 -8.49 -13.01 -1.81
CA ASN A 352 -8.86 -12.22 -2.99
C ASN A 352 -7.61 -11.77 -3.74
N GLU A 353 -6.59 -11.32 -3.01
CA GLU A 353 -5.34 -10.87 -3.62
C GLU A 353 -4.18 -10.90 -2.60
N TYR A 354 -2.96 -11.11 -3.10
CA TYR A 354 -1.75 -10.95 -2.28
C TYR A 354 -0.56 -10.49 -3.12
N TYR A 355 0.39 -9.80 -2.46
CA TYR A 355 1.66 -9.37 -3.02
C TYR A 355 2.77 -9.70 -2.05
N LEU A 356 3.62 -10.65 -2.42
CA LEU A 356 4.78 -11.06 -1.64
C LEU A 356 6.05 -10.66 -2.39
N PHE A 357 6.85 -9.75 -1.81
CA PHE A 357 8.03 -9.22 -2.48
C PHE A 357 9.17 -8.92 -1.51
N PHE A 358 10.40 -8.87 -2.03
CA PHE A 358 11.58 -8.48 -1.26
C PHE A 358 12.34 -7.33 -1.94
N LEU A 359 13.15 -6.63 -1.16
CA LEU A 359 13.90 -5.45 -1.60
C LEU A 359 15.22 -5.83 -2.28
N LYS A 360 15.51 -5.19 -3.42
CA LYS A 360 16.78 -5.31 -4.17
C LYS A 360 17.61 -4.04 -4.11
N LYS A 361 16.95 -2.89 -4.13
CA LYS A 361 17.61 -1.59 -4.14
C LYS A 361 16.73 -0.57 -3.44
N VAL A 362 17.36 0.38 -2.75
CA VAL A 362 16.67 1.45 -2.04
C VAL A 362 17.16 2.78 -2.55
N TYR A 363 16.22 3.66 -2.85
CA TYR A 363 16.44 5.07 -3.14
C TYR A 363 15.82 5.87 -2.00
N GLN A 364 16.60 6.70 -1.34
CA GLN A 364 16.11 7.55 -0.26
C GLN A 364 15.86 8.96 -0.78
N LEU A 365 14.61 9.39 -0.70
CA LEU A 365 14.21 10.76 -0.94
C LEU A 365 14.50 11.56 0.34
N PHE A 366 15.40 12.53 0.25
CA PHE A 366 15.75 13.41 1.36
C PHE A 366 16.26 14.74 0.80
N HIS A 367 15.34 15.67 0.56
CA HIS A 367 15.67 17.01 0.07
C HIS A 367 14.59 18.03 0.46
N PHE A 368 14.93 19.30 0.35
CA PHE A 368 14.07 20.43 0.71
C PHE A 368 13.95 21.43 -0.44
N ASP A 369 14.12 20.94 -1.67
CA ASP A 369 14.40 21.78 -2.85
C ASP A 369 13.15 22.34 -3.56
N TYR A 370 11.96 21.71 -3.43
CA TYR A 370 10.79 22.04 -4.27
C TYR A 370 9.53 22.52 -3.54
N ASN A 371 9.15 21.86 -2.46
CA ASN A 371 7.80 22.00 -1.88
C ASN A 371 7.82 22.48 -0.43
N ILE A 372 8.85 23.25 -0.06
CA ILE A 372 8.97 23.85 1.27
C ILE A 372 9.49 25.28 1.12
N GLY A 373 8.85 26.20 1.84
CA GLY A 373 9.22 27.62 1.89
C GLY A 373 9.20 28.14 3.32
N PRO A 374 9.47 29.44 3.52
CA PRO A 374 9.43 30.08 4.84
C PRO A 374 8.06 29.95 5.52
N GLU A 375 6.97 29.92 4.72
CA GLU A 375 5.59 29.78 5.19
C GLU A 375 5.17 28.33 5.43
N GLY A 376 6.04 27.35 5.15
CA GLY A 376 5.77 25.92 5.32
C GLY A 376 5.70 25.12 4.03
N TRP A 377 4.92 24.04 4.05
CA TRP A 377 4.76 23.13 2.93
C TRP A 377 3.95 23.78 1.80
N ASP A 378 4.40 23.58 0.56
CA ASP A 378 3.72 24.02 -0.66
C ASP A 378 3.48 22.82 -1.60
N LEU A 379 2.77 21.81 -1.07
CA LEU A 379 2.40 20.60 -1.82
C LEU A 379 1.13 20.85 -2.64
N ASN A 380 1.31 21.40 -3.84
CA ASN A 380 0.23 21.68 -4.77
C ASN A 380 0.12 20.61 -5.89
N PRO A 381 -1.03 19.91 -6.03
CA PRO A 381 -1.23 18.91 -7.09
C PRO A 381 -1.04 19.42 -8.52
N ASN A 382 -1.32 20.70 -8.79
CA ASN A 382 -1.09 21.30 -10.10
C ASN A 382 0.40 21.53 -10.37
N ARG A 383 1.18 21.92 -9.35
CA ARG A 383 2.64 22.02 -9.49
C ARG A 383 3.27 20.65 -9.71
N PHE A 384 2.80 19.64 -8.99
CA PHE A 384 3.21 18.25 -9.25
C PHE A 384 2.88 17.83 -10.68
N THR A 385 1.71 18.24 -11.19
CA THR A 385 1.29 18.00 -12.58
C THR A 385 2.27 18.60 -13.58
N SER A 386 2.58 19.89 -13.45
CA SER A 386 3.57 20.55 -14.30
C SER A 386 4.95 19.87 -14.18
N PHE A 387 5.37 19.51 -12.97
CA PHE A 387 6.66 18.87 -12.70
C PHE A 387 6.81 17.52 -13.41
N TYR A 388 5.85 16.60 -13.25
CA TYR A 388 5.96 15.29 -13.89
C TYR A 388 5.82 15.39 -15.41
N GLN A 389 5.03 16.34 -15.92
CA GLN A 389 4.90 16.57 -17.36
C GLN A 389 6.22 17.05 -17.96
N SER A 390 6.94 17.97 -17.30
CA SER A 390 8.27 18.37 -17.73
C SER A 390 9.23 17.18 -17.77
N ILE A 391 9.22 16.31 -16.76
CA ILE A 391 10.06 15.10 -16.75
C ILE A 391 9.71 14.13 -17.90
N MET A 392 8.43 13.98 -18.22
CA MET A 392 7.98 13.04 -19.25
C MET A 392 8.20 13.56 -20.68
N PHE A 393 8.04 14.87 -20.92
CA PHE A 393 7.89 15.41 -22.27
C PHE A 393 8.95 16.44 -22.68
N ASP A 394 9.71 17.00 -21.74
CA ASP A 394 10.81 17.93 -22.05
C ASP A 394 12.15 17.20 -21.93
N SER A 395 12.74 16.87 -23.09
CA SER A 395 14.05 16.21 -23.16
C SER A 395 15.20 17.03 -22.58
N ASN A 396 15.01 18.35 -22.45
CA ASN A 396 16.01 19.28 -21.93
C ASN A 396 15.77 19.64 -20.46
N TYR A 397 14.71 19.11 -19.83
CA TYR A 397 14.41 19.40 -18.44
C TYR A 397 15.50 18.83 -17.53
N ASN A 398 16.33 19.72 -17.01
CA ASN A 398 17.37 19.35 -16.07
C ASN A 398 16.89 19.55 -14.64
N LEU A 399 16.68 18.44 -13.95
CA LEU A 399 16.25 18.44 -12.55
C LEU A 399 17.39 18.96 -11.67
N LYS A 400 17.23 20.19 -11.16
CA LYS A 400 18.11 20.74 -10.11
C LYS A 400 17.69 20.18 -8.75
N SER A 401 17.83 18.88 -8.53
CA SER A 401 17.56 18.26 -7.22
C SER A 401 18.85 17.77 -6.59
N SER A 402 18.80 17.64 -5.27
CA SER A 402 19.79 16.91 -4.51
C SER A 402 19.93 15.46 -5.02
N PRO A 403 21.15 14.90 -5.06
CA PRO A 403 21.34 13.52 -5.48
C PRO A 403 20.59 12.58 -4.53
N ILE A 404 19.78 11.70 -5.10
CA ILE A 404 19.04 10.66 -4.37
C ILE A 404 20.05 9.61 -3.89
N LYS A 405 20.12 9.40 -2.58
CA LYS A 405 20.97 8.34 -2.03
C LYS A 405 20.46 6.99 -2.46
N THR A 406 21.38 6.17 -2.95
CA THR A 406 21.08 4.85 -3.46
C THR A 406 21.83 3.81 -2.64
N TYR A 407 21.09 2.90 -2.02
CA TYR A 407 21.64 1.76 -1.29
C TYR A 407 21.45 0.49 -2.11
N GLN A 408 22.56 -0.16 -2.45
CA GLN A 408 22.56 -1.44 -3.13
C GLN A 408 22.40 -2.54 -2.08
N ILE A 409 21.19 -3.09 -1.98
CA ILE A 409 20.93 -4.26 -1.14
C ILE A 409 21.27 -5.49 -1.99
N GLY A 410 22.57 -5.79 -2.06
CA GLY A 410 23.20 -7.04 -2.49
C GLY A 410 22.80 -7.71 -3.83
N ASN A 411 23.63 -8.67 -4.25
CA ASN A 411 23.26 -9.73 -5.21
C ASN A 411 23.97 -11.01 -4.78
N LEU A 412 23.19 -11.97 -4.29
CA LEU A 412 23.70 -13.17 -3.63
C LEU A 412 24.47 -14.16 -4.52
N ARG A 413 24.58 -13.93 -5.83
CA ARG A 413 25.47 -14.74 -6.67
C ARG A 413 26.96 -14.49 -6.39
N THR A 414 27.31 -13.40 -5.71
CA THR A 414 28.72 -12.97 -5.58
C THR A 414 29.13 -12.57 -4.16
N SER A 415 28.23 -12.53 -3.18
CA SER A 415 28.54 -12.10 -1.81
C SER A 415 28.78 -13.27 -0.87
N GLU A 416 29.92 -13.27 -0.17
CA GLU A 416 30.21 -14.14 0.97
C GLU A 416 29.15 -13.93 2.06
N LYS A 417 28.64 -15.03 2.64
CA LYS A 417 27.54 -14.99 3.62
C LYS A 417 28.11 -15.07 5.03
N TYR A 418 27.68 -14.15 5.91
CA TYR A 418 28.01 -14.21 7.33
C TYR A 418 27.18 -15.30 8.04
N PRO A 419 27.81 -16.36 8.58
CA PRO A 419 27.11 -17.42 9.32
C PRO A 419 26.66 -16.94 10.71
N PRO A 420 25.77 -17.69 11.40
CA PRO A 420 25.27 -17.33 12.73
C PRO A 420 26.38 -17.10 13.77
N HIS A 421 27.51 -17.81 13.65
CA HIS A 421 28.63 -17.71 14.58
C HIS A 421 29.56 -16.52 14.32
N SER A 422 29.41 -15.83 13.19
CA SER A 422 30.22 -14.66 12.87
C SER A 422 29.95 -13.49 13.83
N GLU A 423 30.99 -12.71 14.08
CA GLU A 423 30.86 -11.50 14.90
C GLU A 423 29.91 -10.49 14.25
N GLU A 424 29.96 -10.34 12.93
CA GLU A 424 29.05 -9.46 12.18
C GLU A 424 27.58 -9.82 12.41
N TYR A 425 27.22 -11.11 12.35
CA TYR A 425 25.84 -11.54 12.59
C TYR A 425 25.42 -11.30 14.04
N LYS A 426 26.27 -11.62 15.03
CA LYS A 426 25.98 -11.36 16.44
C LYS A 426 25.76 -9.86 16.69
N ILE A 427 26.59 -9.00 16.09
CA ILE A 427 26.44 -7.55 16.19
C ILE A 427 25.12 -7.10 15.55
N LEU A 428 24.81 -7.56 14.33
CA LEU A 428 23.56 -7.19 13.68
C LEU A 428 22.35 -7.65 14.51
N ARG A 429 22.36 -8.89 15.00
CA ARG A 429 21.30 -9.46 15.82
C ARG A 429 21.05 -8.63 17.08
N ASP A 430 22.10 -8.24 17.78
CA ASP A 430 21.96 -7.50 19.03
C ASP A 430 21.49 -6.04 18.80
N LEU A 431 21.81 -5.45 17.64
CA LEU A 431 21.36 -4.10 17.26
C LEU A 431 19.96 -4.10 16.62
N TYR A 432 19.60 -5.18 15.93
CA TYR A 432 18.34 -5.34 15.23
C TYR A 432 17.34 -6.09 16.10
N THR A 433 16.71 -5.35 17.02
CA THR A 433 15.60 -5.82 17.85
C THR A 433 14.25 -5.38 17.29
N TYR A 434 13.16 -6.06 17.66
CA TYR A 434 11.79 -5.66 17.23
C TYR A 434 11.50 -4.19 17.54
N GLN A 435 11.94 -3.72 18.71
CA GLN A 435 12.04 -2.29 19.00
C GLN A 435 13.30 -1.74 18.33
N LYS A 436 13.13 -1.00 17.24
CA LYS A 436 14.26 -0.42 16.48
C LYS A 436 15.17 0.40 17.40
N GLN A 437 16.47 0.09 17.39
CA GLN A 437 17.45 0.85 18.15
C GLN A 437 17.86 2.11 17.41
N ASP A 438 17.95 3.22 18.16
CA ASP A 438 18.41 4.50 17.65
C ASP A 438 19.94 4.63 17.76
N LEU A 439 20.62 4.68 16.61
CA LEU A 439 22.08 4.83 16.54
C LEU A 439 22.53 6.13 17.18
N LYS A 440 21.73 7.20 17.09
CA LYS A 440 22.03 8.49 17.73
C LYS A 440 22.15 8.33 19.24
N THR A 441 21.24 7.60 19.87
CA THR A 441 21.27 7.32 21.31
C THR A 441 22.47 6.48 21.69
N ILE A 442 22.74 5.37 20.98
CA ILE A 442 23.86 4.47 21.28
C ILE A 442 25.21 5.21 21.21
N LEU A 443 25.45 5.96 20.13
CA LEU A 443 26.71 6.70 19.95
C LEU A 443 26.90 7.81 20.99
N SER A 444 25.80 8.41 21.47
CA SER A 444 25.85 9.46 22.49
C SER A 444 26.19 8.94 23.90
N LEU A 445 25.90 7.66 24.20
CA LEU A 445 26.18 7.03 25.50
C LEU A 445 27.66 6.69 25.71
N ARG A 446 28.53 6.87 24.70
CA ARG A 446 29.99 6.68 24.76
C ARG A 446 30.45 5.28 25.17
N ASN A 447 29.62 4.25 25.00
CA ASN A 447 30.10 2.88 25.17
C ASN A 447 31.03 2.49 24.01
N VAL A 448 32.33 2.36 24.29
CA VAL A 448 33.37 2.08 23.30
C VAL A 448 33.11 0.77 22.56
N SER A 449 32.56 -0.26 23.23
CA SER A 449 32.25 -1.53 22.57
C SER A 449 31.17 -1.36 21.52
N ASP A 450 30.08 -0.67 21.85
CA ASP A 450 28.94 -0.50 20.94
C ASP A 450 29.28 0.42 19.77
N ILE A 451 30.09 1.46 20.02
CA ILE A 451 30.63 2.32 18.95
C ILE A 451 31.46 1.49 17.98
N THR A 452 32.41 0.69 18.47
CA THR A 452 33.27 -0.16 17.62
C THR A 452 32.45 -1.17 16.82
N ARG A 453 31.40 -1.73 17.43
CA ARG A 453 30.45 -2.64 16.78
C ARG A 453 29.70 -1.97 15.63
N ILE A 454 29.16 -0.77 15.85
CA ILE A 454 28.47 0.03 14.82
C ILE A 454 29.44 0.41 13.70
N GLU A 455 30.64 0.90 14.04
CA GLU A 455 31.67 1.25 13.07
C GLU A 455 32.03 0.07 12.17
N ARG A 456 32.15 -1.14 12.74
CA ARG A 456 32.43 -2.36 11.96
C ARG A 456 31.35 -2.60 10.92
N LEU A 457 30.07 -2.53 11.30
CA LEU A 457 28.96 -2.75 10.38
C LEU A 457 28.89 -1.66 9.29
N LEU A 458 29.17 -0.40 9.63
CA LEU A 458 29.19 0.72 8.67
C LEU A 458 30.37 0.61 7.69
N LYS A 459 31.59 0.33 8.17
CA LYS A 459 32.81 0.19 7.34
C LYS A 459 32.71 -0.97 6.34
N GLN A 460 31.94 -2.00 6.66
CA GLN A 460 31.74 -3.18 5.80
C GLN A 460 30.47 -3.10 4.92
N ASP A 461 29.77 -1.97 4.91
CA ASP A 461 28.48 -1.78 4.21
C ASP A 461 27.46 -2.89 4.55
N LEU A 462 27.36 -3.22 5.85
CA LEU A 462 26.40 -4.20 6.39
C LEU A 462 25.12 -3.54 6.88
N ILE A 463 25.16 -2.26 7.21
CA ILE A 463 24.00 -1.45 7.56
C ILE A 463 24.06 -0.10 6.84
N PHE A 464 22.91 0.43 6.44
CA PHE A 464 22.78 1.73 5.78
C PHE A 464 21.99 2.69 6.67
N PRO A 465 22.62 3.70 7.28
CA PRO A 465 21.95 4.61 8.21
C PRO A 465 21.02 5.58 7.47
N TYR A 466 19.87 5.87 8.08
CA TYR A 466 18.91 6.87 7.60
C TYR A 466 18.35 7.70 8.77
N ILE A 467 17.87 8.89 8.45
CA ILE A 467 17.34 9.86 9.41
C ILE A 467 15.82 9.73 9.43
N ASP A 468 15.26 9.72 10.64
CA ASP A 468 13.85 9.97 10.88
C ASP A 468 13.66 11.43 11.35
N LEU A 469 12.61 12.09 10.86
CA LEU A 469 12.45 13.54 11.00
C LEU A 469 11.38 13.91 12.01
N ARG A 470 11.60 15.02 12.74
CA ARG A 470 10.59 15.65 13.60
C ARG A 470 10.42 17.13 13.30
N ASN A 471 9.36 17.71 13.86
CA ASN A 471 9.06 19.14 13.75
C ASN A 471 8.88 19.66 12.31
N LEU A 472 8.49 18.78 11.40
CA LEU A 472 8.11 19.10 10.02
C LEU A 472 6.62 18.86 9.75
N GLY A 473 5.86 18.33 10.70
CA GLY A 473 4.43 18.04 10.49
C GLY A 473 4.15 16.93 9.49
N LEU A 474 5.11 16.01 9.26
CA LEU A 474 4.90 14.79 8.47
C LEU A 474 4.03 13.82 9.28
N ILE A 475 2.78 13.62 8.86
CA ILE A 475 1.77 12.85 9.61
C ILE A 475 1.05 11.80 8.76
N GLU A 476 1.23 11.84 7.44
CA GLU A 476 0.65 10.91 6.48
C GLU A 476 1.74 10.01 5.89
N THR A 477 1.47 8.71 5.80
CA THR A 477 2.32 7.75 5.09
C THR A 477 1.54 7.14 3.95
N LEU A 478 2.08 7.23 2.74
CA LEU A 478 1.51 6.65 1.53
C LEU A 478 2.46 5.58 0.99
N ILE A 479 1.95 4.38 0.74
CA ILE A 479 2.71 3.28 0.14
C ILE A 479 2.04 2.89 -1.18
N MET A 480 2.79 2.96 -2.29
CA MET A 480 2.33 2.52 -3.60
C MET A 480 3.15 1.29 -4.02
N VAL A 481 2.48 0.20 -4.39
CA VAL A 481 3.12 -1.03 -4.86
C VAL A 481 2.83 -1.19 -6.36
N LEU A 482 3.90 -1.21 -7.15
CA LEU A 482 3.91 -1.37 -8.61
C LEU A 482 4.60 -2.71 -8.92
N PRO A 483 3.88 -3.83 -9.00
CA PRO A 483 4.44 -5.17 -9.00
C PRO A 483 5.26 -5.48 -10.27
N SER A 484 4.80 -5.04 -11.44
CA SER A 484 5.46 -5.32 -12.71
C SER A 484 5.66 -4.03 -13.49
N VAL A 485 6.89 -3.53 -13.49
CA VAL A 485 7.27 -2.30 -14.19
C VAL A 485 8.41 -2.57 -15.16
N SER A 486 8.35 -1.93 -16.33
CA SER A 486 9.43 -1.98 -17.32
C SER A 486 10.70 -1.32 -16.76
N GLU A 487 11.87 -1.89 -17.02
CA GLU A 487 13.14 -1.33 -16.55
C GLU A 487 13.39 0.08 -17.10
N VAL A 488 12.89 0.36 -18.31
CA VAL A 488 13.07 1.65 -18.99
C VAL A 488 12.36 2.78 -18.25
N ILE A 489 11.23 2.51 -17.59
CA ILE A 489 10.43 3.53 -16.91
C ILE A 489 10.87 3.77 -15.46
N ILE A 490 11.62 2.84 -14.83
CA ILE A 490 12.04 2.96 -13.43
C ILE A 490 12.76 4.29 -13.15
N PRO A 491 13.76 4.73 -13.95
CA PRO A 491 14.42 6.02 -13.71
C PRO A 491 13.47 7.21 -13.84
N GLN A 492 12.47 7.14 -14.72
CA GLN A 492 11.48 8.21 -14.89
C GLN A 492 10.54 8.29 -13.69
N ILE A 493 10.05 7.15 -13.18
CA ILE A 493 9.21 7.10 -11.97
C ILE A 493 9.99 7.66 -10.78
N ILE A 494 11.24 7.26 -10.58
CA ILE A 494 12.09 7.79 -9.49
C ILE A 494 12.21 9.32 -9.59
N LYS A 495 12.45 9.86 -10.78
CA LYS A 495 12.51 11.31 -11.01
C LYS A 495 11.18 12.00 -10.72
N ILE A 496 10.06 11.43 -11.16
CA ILE A 496 8.72 11.99 -10.92
C ILE A 496 8.43 12.06 -9.42
N PHE A 497 8.70 10.98 -8.68
CA PHE A 497 8.44 10.93 -7.24
C PHE A 497 9.49 11.67 -6.41
N SER A 498 10.63 12.08 -6.99
CA SER A 498 11.57 13.03 -6.37
C SER A 498 11.02 14.46 -6.25
N PHE A 499 9.78 14.69 -6.70
CA PHE A 499 9.04 15.87 -6.26
C PHE A 499 8.89 15.89 -4.73
N PHE A 500 8.63 14.73 -4.11
CA PHE A 500 8.36 14.62 -2.68
C PHE A 500 9.66 14.57 -1.86
N ASN A 501 9.67 15.34 -0.78
CA ASN A 501 10.86 15.68 0.00
C ASN A 501 11.45 14.53 0.81
N PHE A 502 10.59 13.64 1.33
CA PHE A 502 10.98 12.60 2.28
C PHE A 502 10.25 11.29 2.01
N GLY A 503 10.99 10.18 2.01
CA GLY A 503 10.47 8.84 1.76
C GLY A 503 11.50 7.91 1.14
N PHE A 504 11.03 6.77 0.66
CA PHE A 504 11.83 5.73 0.05
C PHE A 504 11.17 5.20 -1.23
N ILE A 505 11.99 4.91 -2.23
CA ILE A 505 11.58 4.13 -3.40
C ILE A 505 12.40 2.84 -3.40
N TYR A 506 11.74 1.71 -3.51
CA TYR A 506 12.36 0.40 -3.48
C TYR A 506 12.20 -0.29 -4.82
N GLU A 507 13.28 -0.83 -5.39
CA GLU A 507 13.15 -1.86 -6.43
C GLU A 507 12.93 -3.21 -5.78
N THR A 508 11.95 -3.95 -6.30
CA THR A 508 11.47 -5.18 -5.69
C THR A 508 11.41 -6.34 -6.68
N GLU A 509 11.38 -7.55 -6.15
CA GLU A 509 11.18 -8.80 -6.89
C GLU A 509 10.27 -9.70 -6.04
N GLY A 510 9.41 -10.48 -6.69
CA GLY A 510 8.42 -11.25 -5.94
C GLY A 510 7.37 -11.95 -6.79
N SER A 511 6.22 -12.17 -6.16
CA SER A 511 5.04 -12.77 -6.77
C SER A 511 3.77 -12.11 -6.28
N TYR A 512 2.74 -12.13 -7.11
CA TYR A 512 1.41 -11.68 -6.76
C TYR A 512 0.33 -12.63 -7.26
N TYR A 513 -0.84 -12.52 -6.66
CA TYR A 513 -2.04 -13.27 -7.02
C TYR A 513 -3.25 -12.35 -6.95
N ILE A 514 -4.13 -12.48 -7.93
CA ILE A 514 -5.45 -11.84 -7.96
C ILE A 514 -6.48 -12.93 -8.23
N LYS A 515 -7.55 -12.98 -7.45
CA LYS A 515 -8.60 -13.99 -7.56
C LYS A 515 -9.23 -13.95 -8.93
N GLY A 516 -9.27 -15.12 -9.57
CA GLY A 516 -9.61 -15.27 -10.98
C GLY A 516 -8.42 -15.72 -11.83
N ASP A 517 -7.19 -15.42 -11.40
CA ASP A 517 -5.99 -16.00 -12.00
C ASP A 517 -5.85 -17.48 -11.60
N LYS A 518 -5.35 -18.32 -12.52
CA LYS A 518 -5.09 -19.75 -12.26
C LYS A 518 -3.97 -19.96 -11.22
N ASP A 519 -2.92 -19.15 -11.32
CA ASP A 519 -1.71 -19.26 -10.52
C ASP A 519 -1.14 -17.88 -10.19
N SER A 520 -0.32 -17.81 -9.15
CA SER A 520 0.45 -16.61 -8.81
C SER A 520 1.43 -16.24 -9.92
N LYS A 521 1.47 -14.97 -10.30
CA LYS A 521 2.40 -14.41 -11.29
C LYS A 521 3.68 -13.96 -10.60
N LYS A 522 4.84 -14.34 -11.15
CA LYS A 522 6.16 -13.89 -10.67
C LYS A 522 6.61 -12.66 -11.43
N PHE A 523 7.26 -11.72 -10.75
CA PHE A 523 7.85 -10.54 -11.35
C PHE A 523 9.30 -10.36 -10.92
N LYS A 524 10.14 -9.88 -11.84
CA LYS A 524 11.58 -9.64 -11.60
C LYS A 524 11.90 -8.20 -11.22
N LYS A 525 11.01 -7.27 -11.56
CA LYS A 525 11.18 -5.82 -11.40
C LYS A 525 9.84 -5.20 -11.03
N GLY A 526 9.72 -4.87 -9.76
CA GLY A 526 8.66 -4.05 -9.20
C GLY A 526 9.24 -2.76 -8.61
N LEU A 527 8.35 -1.81 -8.30
CA LEU A 527 8.67 -0.63 -7.51
C LEU A 527 7.72 -0.55 -6.31
N VAL A 528 8.24 -0.14 -5.17
CA VAL A 528 7.43 0.30 -4.03
C VAL A 528 7.82 1.71 -3.68
N ILE A 529 6.87 2.63 -3.65
CA ILE A 529 7.11 4.04 -3.33
C ILE A 529 6.43 4.32 -2.00
N GLN A 530 7.24 4.61 -0.98
CA GLN A 530 6.79 5.02 0.34
C GLN A 530 7.09 6.50 0.53
N LEU A 531 6.06 7.32 0.72
CA LEU A 531 6.18 8.75 0.94
C LEU A 531 5.71 9.09 2.34
N GLU A 532 6.38 10.05 2.97
CA GLU A 532 5.84 10.71 4.16
C GLU A 532 5.51 12.14 3.84
N LEU A 533 4.28 12.52 4.16
CA LEU A 533 3.66 13.75 3.71
C LEU A 533 3.12 14.52 4.93
N PRO A 534 3.12 15.86 4.88
CA PRO A 534 2.30 16.65 5.78
C PRO A 534 0.81 16.44 5.47
N ASP A 535 -0.06 17.04 6.29
CA ASP A 535 -1.50 17.12 5.97
C ASP A 535 -1.70 17.82 4.61
N THR A 536 -2.27 17.11 3.63
CA THR A 536 -2.35 17.56 2.23
C THR A 536 -3.56 16.95 1.52
N ASP A 537 -3.89 17.46 0.32
CA ASP A 537 -4.95 16.90 -0.55
C ASP A 537 -4.52 15.56 -1.18
N LEU A 538 -4.45 14.51 -0.36
CA LEU A 538 -3.99 13.20 -0.79
C LEU A 538 -4.86 12.64 -1.94
N GLY A 539 -6.16 12.96 -1.94
CA GLY A 539 -7.09 12.53 -2.99
C GLY A 539 -6.72 13.08 -4.37
N GLU A 540 -6.39 14.37 -4.48
CA GLU A 540 -5.94 14.97 -5.74
C GLU A 540 -4.59 14.39 -6.20
N PHE A 541 -3.66 14.16 -5.28
CA PHE A 541 -2.39 13.49 -5.60
C PHE A 541 -2.59 12.06 -6.12
N ILE A 542 -3.45 11.27 -5.46
CA ILE A 542 -3.80 9.91 -5.88
C ILE A 542 -4.36 9.90 -7.30
N GLN A 543 -5.24 10.84 -7.66
CA GLN A 543 -5.73 10.97 -9.04
C GLN A 543 -4.60 11.21 -10.05
N ARG A 544 -3.58 12.00 -9.70
CA ARG A 544 -2.41 12.21 -10.56
C ARG A 544 -1.52 10.97 -10.63
N PHE A 545 -1.38 10.21 -9.53
CA PHE A 545 -0.66 8.94 -9.55
C PHE A 545 -1.34 7.93 -10.49
N HIS A 546 -2.67 7.82 -10.45
CA HIS A 546 -3.42 7.00 -11.40
C HIS A 546 -3.14 7.39 -12.86
N GLN A 547 -3.09 8.69 -13.17
CA GLN A 547 -2.76 9.19 -14.51
C GLN A 547 -1.33 8.84 -14.93
N ILE A 548 -0.36 8.94 -14.01
CA ILE A 548 1.03 8.57 -14.26
C ILE A 548 1.14 7.06 -14.53
N PHE A 549 0.51 6.22 -13.70
CA PHE A 549 0.56 4.77 -13.85
C PHE A 549 -0.13 4.30 -15.12
N GLN A 550 -1.25 4.93 -15.47
CA GLN A 550 -1.93 4.74 -16.74
C GLN A 550 -1.04 5.12 -17.93
N TYR A 551 -0.35 6.25 -17.87
CA TYR A 551 0.53 6.70 -18.95
C TYR A 551 1.68 5.71 -19.20
N PHE A 552 2.18 5.06 -18.14
CA PHE A 552 3.24 4.05 -18.23
C PHE A 552 2.75 2.62 -18.47
N ASP A 553 1.45 2.44 -18.77
CA ASP A 553 0.82 1.13 -18.97
C ASP A 553 1.07 0.15 -17.80
N ILE A 554 1.07 0.66 -16.56
CA ILE A 554 1.18 -0.19 -15.37
C ILE A 554 -0.17 -0.86 -15.12
N GLU A 555 -0.27 -2.13 -15.51
CA GLU A 555 -1.51 -2.90 -15.48
C GLU A 555 -2.13 -3.04 -14.09
N ASN A 556 -1.29 -3.24 -13.08
CA ASN A 556 -1.69 -3.54 -11.71
C ASN A 556 -0.89 -2.67 -10.75
N TYR A 557 -1.57 -1.97 -9.83
CA TYR A 557 -0.93 -1.28 -8.72
C TYR A 557 -1.86 -1.18 -7.52
N LEU A 558 -1.24 -1.03 -6.35
CA LEU A 558 -1.90 -0.83 -5.07
C LEU A 558 -1.44 0.49 -4.47
N ILE A 559 -2.38 1.24 -3.90
CA ILE A 559 -2.09 2.45 -3.12
C ILE A 559 -2.66 2.22 -1.73
N LEU A 560 -1.80 2.20 -0.72
CA LEU A 560 -2.14 2.05 0.69
C LEU A 560 -1.86 3.36 1.41
N ASN A 561 -2.81 3.81 2.20
CA ASN A 561 -2.67 4.91 3.13
C ASN A 561 -3.31 4.54 4.48
N ASP A 562 -3.17 5.42 5.47
CA ASP A 562 -3.75 5.23 6.80
C ASP A 562 -3.44 3.85 7.42
N LEU A 563 -2.22 3.36 7.18
CA LEU A 563 -1.74 2.13 7.79
C LEU A 563 -1.55 2.34 9.29
N LEU A 564 -2.32 1.61 10.08
CA LEU A 564 -2.26 1.56 11.53
C LEU A 564 -1.28 0.48 11.96
N ASP A 565 -0.56 0.77 13.04
CA ASP A 565 0.34 -0.18 13.67
C ASP A 565 -0.41 -1.39 14.25
N GLY A 566 0.15 -2.57 14.00
CA GLY A 566 -0.40 -3.89 14.33
C GLY A 566 -0.43 -4.25 15.81
N LYS A 567 0.05 -3.40 16.72
CA LYS A 567 0.19 -3.75 18.14
C LYS A 567 -1.09 -4.27 18.78
N THR A 568 -2.25 -3.64 18.52
CA THR A 568 -3.53 -4.10 19.08
C THR A 568 -3.98 -5.44 18.49
N LEU A 569 -3.69 -5.69 17.21
CA LEU A 569 -3.92 -6.99 16.58
C LEU A 569 -3.04 -8.07 17.23
N LEU A 570 -1.76 -7.78 17.45
CA LEU A 570 -0.84 -8.69 18.13
C LEU A 570 -1.26 -8.96 19.59
N GLU A 571 -1.68 -7.93 20.33
CA GLU A 571 -2.24 -8.06 21.70
C GLU A 571 -3.45 -9.01 21.70
N ASN A 572 -4.37 -8.87 20.75
CA ASN A 572 -5.55 -9.73 20.68
C ASN A 572 -5.23 -11.17 20.22
N VAL A 573 -4.14 -11.39 19.49
CA VAL A 573 -3.73 -12.73 19.01
C VAL A 573 -2.90 -13.50 20.04
N TYR A 574 -1.97 -12.81 20.72
CA TYR A 574 -1.01 -13.43 21.65
C TYR A 574 -1.31 -13.13 23.13
N GLY A 575 -2.24 -12.21 23.42
CA GLY A 575 -2.51 -11.72 24.77
C GLY A 575 -1.50 -10.64 25.16
N ASN A 576 -0.69 -10.90 26.18
CA ASN A 576 0.33 -9.95 26.63
C ASN A 576 1.49 -9.86 25.61
N LEU A 577 1.91 -8.64 25.27
CA LEU A 577 3.04 -8.37 24.38
C LEU A 577 4.41 -8.26 25.06
N ASP A 578 4.54 -8.67 26.33
CA ASP A 578 5.83 -8.65 27.02
C ASP A 578 6.92 -9.44 26.29
N PHE A 579 6.55 -10.49 25.54
CA PHE A 579 7.49 -11.25 24.71
C PHE A 579 8.18 -10.38 23.65
N LEU A 580 7.55 -9.31 23.14
CA LEU A 580 8.15 -8.39 22.16
C LEU A 580 9.37 -7.64 22.69
N LYS A 581 9.61 -7.66 24.00
CA LYS A 581 10.83 -7.09 24.61
C LYS A 581 12.06 -7.96 24.34
N GLN A 582 11.88 -9.27 24.18
CA GLN A 582 12.96 -10.23 23.92
C GLN A 582 12.94 -10.74 22.47
N TYR A 583 11.77 -10.69 21.82
CA TYR A 583 11.55 -11.12 20.45
C TYR A 583 12.55 -10.52 19.47
N ASN A 584 13.19 -11.41 18.70
CA ASN A 584 14.05 -11.02 17.60
C ASN A 584 13.79 -11.91 16.36
N PRO A 585 13.28 -11.35 15.25
CA PRO A 585 13.00 -12.15 14.06
C PRO A 585 14.24 -12.87 13.49
N LEU A 586 15.46 -12.41 13.79
CA LEU A 586 16.69 -13.06 13.36
C LEU A 586 17.01 -14.35 14.14
N ASN A 587 16.52 -14.49 15.38
CA ASN A 587 16.73 -15.70 16.21
C ASN A 587 15.88 -16.89 15.75
N ASN A 588 14.84 -16.60 14.97
CA ASN A 588 13.75 -17.52 14.66
C ASN A 588 13.95 -18.24 13.32
N LEU A 589 15.16 -18.16 12.75
CA LEU A 589 15.58 -18.84 11.53
C LEU A 589 16.54 -19.98 11.85
N GLU A 590 16.42 -21.09 11.12
CA GLU A 590 17.22 -22.29 11.37
C GLU A 590 18.43 -22.32 10.44
N TRP A 591 19.62 -22.57 10.99
CA TRP A 591 20.83 -22.72 10.18
C TRP A 591 21.08 -24.19 9.82
N ASN A 592 21.17 -24.47 8.53
CA ASN A 592 21.57 -25.78 8.02
C ASN A 592 23.10 -25.81 7.86
N GLU A 593 23.78 -26.55 8.73
CA GLU A 593 25.25 -26.67 8.70
C GLU A 593 25.79 -27.39 7.46
N LYS A 594 25.02 -28.34 6.90
CA LYS A 594 25.43 -29.13 5.74
C LYS A 594 25.48 -28.27 4.48
N ASP A 595 24.41 -27.52 4.24
CA ASP A 595 24.21 -26.72 3.03
C ASP A 595 24.67 -25.26 3.22
N LYS A 596 25.00 -24.86 4.46
CA LYS A 596 25.39 -23.51 4.86
C LYS A 596 24.37 -22.45 4.42
N ILE A 597 23.09 -22.74 4.68
CA ILE A 597 21.96 -21.87 4.35
C ILE A 597 21.01 -21.72 5.53
N TRP A 598 20.31 -20.59 5.57
CA TRP A 598 19.19 -20.39 6.47
C TRP A 598 17.92 -21.06 5.94
N MET A 599 17.12 -21.58 6.84
CA MET A 599 15.85 -22.25 6.60
C MET A 599 14.75 -21.62 7.47
N ASN A 600 13.51 -21.75 7.01
CA ASN A 600 12.35 -21.37 7.81
C ASN A 600 11.91 -22.56 8.66
N SER A 601 11.33 -22.27 9.83
CA SER A 601 10.61 -23.30 10.59
C SER A 601 9.45 -23.88 9.79
N LYS A 602 9.19 -25.17 9.99
CA LYS A 602 8.03 -25.85 9.40
C LYS A 602 6.74 -25.35 10.05
N LEU A 603 5.70 -25.14 9.23
CA LEU A 603 4.35 -24.79 9.70
C LEU A 603 3.37 -25.95 9.66
N PHE A 604 3.79 -27.05 9.04
CA PHE A 604 3.02 -28.27 8.86
C PHE A 604 3.91 -29.47 9.14
N ASP A 605 3.37 -30.47 9.84
CA ASP A 605 4.01 -31.78 9.95
C ASP A 605 3.73 -32.65 8.71
N GLU A 606 4.14 -33.91 8.75
CA GLU A 606 3.95 -34.87 7.65
C GLU A 606 2.47 -35.26 7.45
N GLU A 607 1.64 -35.10 8.48
CA GLU A 607 0.19 -35.34 8.46
C GLU A 607 -0.61 -34.06 8.13
N PHE A 608 0.08 -32.95 7.88
CA PHE A 608 -0.48 -31.62 7.59
C PHE A 608 -1.18 -30.95 8.78
N ASN A 609 -0.84 -31.33 10.02
CA ASN A 609 -1.25 -30.62 11.24
C ASN A 609 -0.43 -29.34 11.43
N PHE A 610 -1.02 -28.33 12.07
CA PHE A 610 -0.36 -27.04 12.31
C PHE A 610 0.76 -27.14 13.34
N LEU A 611 1.91 -26.56 12.99
CA LEU A 611 3.03 -26.35 13.89
C LEU A 611 3.16 -24.84 14.14
N TYR A 612 3.19 -24.44 15.41
CA TYR A 612 3.34 -23.05 15.82
C TYR A 612 4.77 -22.82 16.31
N PRO A 613 5.63 -22.16 15.52
CA PRO A 613 7.00 -21.88 15.95
C PRO A 613 7.02 -20.97 17.18
N GLU A 614 8.00 -21.19 18.07
CA GLU A 614 8.21 -20.32 19.23
C GLU A 614 8.63 -18.91 18.79
N LEU A 615 8.22 -17.91 19.58
CA LEU A 615 8.58 -16.50 19.39
C LEU A 615 9.72 -16.15 20.34
N VAL A 616 10.96 -16.34 19.86
CA VAL A 616 12.20 -16.11 20.64
C VAL A 616 12.81 -14.73 20.38
#